data_AF-D7TQR2-F1
#
_entry.id   AF-D7TQR2-F1
#
_cell.length_a   1.000
_cell.length_b   1.000
_cell.length_c   1.000
_cell.angle_alpha   90.00
_cell.angle_beta   90.00
_cell.angle_gamma   90.00
#
_symmetry.space_group_name_H-M   'P 1'
#
loop_
_entity.id
_entity.type
_entity.pdbx_description
1 polymer ?
#
loop_
_entity_poly.entity_id
_entity_poly.type
_entity_poly.pdbx_seq_one_letter_code
_entity_poly.pdbx_strand_id
1 'polypeptide(L)'
;MPYLVRENLFIGNISDAAEILQNGSAEITHILSVLSSASISFFSEWRAGLSIPTKEIRRVFVGGSGSSSESEDKPVNGSKSCLSPEKILYSLEYAGKDLKLVRMAVPLRDMESEDLLDYLDVCLDFIDKSRKEGSVLVHCFAGVSRSASIITAYLMRTERLSQEDALESLRQSCEFVCPNDGFLEQLKMYEDMGFKVDHANPIYKRFCLKVLGELYNRGEKIDSSKFGADPGISTEPISSKVEASPNGVINSTAAYRCKKCRRVVALQENVVDHVPGEGETSFEWYKRRSGNPFDKSSEFECSSIFVEPLRWMTTVEEGALEGKLTCAHCEARLGYFNWSGIQCSCGSWVTPAFQLHKSRVDISTV
;
A
#
# COMPACT_ATOMS: atom_id res chain seq x y z
N MET A 1 -23.66 21.92 -1.91
CA MET A 1 -22.74 22.63 -0.99
C MET A 1 -22.07 21.57 -0.13
N PRO A 2 -20.74 21.59 -0.06
CA PRO A 2 -19.98 20.61 0.71
C PRO A 2 -20.23 20.77 2.22
N TYR A 3 -19.99 19.69 2.97
CA TYR A 3 -20.19 19.64 4.42
C TYR A 3 -18.91 20.03 5.14
N LEU A 4 -19.02 20.90 6.14
CA LEU A 4 -17.90 21.26 7.01
C LEU A 4 -17.62 20.12 8.00
N VAL A 5 -16.42 19.54 7.95
CA VAL A 5 -15.99 18.46 8.84
C VAL A 5 -15.27 19.02 10.06
N ARG A 6 -14.29 19.88 9.80
CA ARG A 6 -13.50 20.64 10.79
C ARG A 6 -13.18 22.00 10.20
N GLU A 7 -12.62 22.90 11.01
CA GLU A 7 -12.12 24.19 10.53
C GLU A 7 -11.25 24.01 9.27
N ASN A 8 -11.59 24.72 8.21
CA ASN A 8 -10.92 24.69 6.90
C ASN A 8 -10.91 23.31 6.20
N LEU A 9 -11.73 22.34 6.63
CA LEU A 9 -11.82 20.99 6.04
C LEU A 9 -13.26 20.65 5.66
N PHE A 10 -13.48 20.43 4.38
CA PHE A 10 -14.78 20.12 3.81
C PHE A 10 -14.78 18.76 3.12
N ILE A 11 -15.91 18.06 3.18
CA ILE A 11 -16.21 16.87 2.37
C ILE A 11 -17.30 17.18 1.35
N GLY A 12 -17.16 16.66 0.14
CA GLY A 12 -18.19 16.82 -0.89
C GLY A 12 -18.16 15.74 -1.97
N ASN A 13 -19.02 15.91 -2.97
CA ASN A 13 -19.09 15.05 -4.14
C ASN A 13 -18.51 15.76 -5.40
N ILE A 14 -18.57 15.08 -6.54
CA ILE A 14 -18.05 15.62 -7.80
C ILE A 14 -18.79 16.89 -8.27
N SER A 15 -20.08 17.04 -7.95
CA SER A 15 -20.85 18.23 -8.29
C SER A 15 -20.39 19.45 -7.50
N ASP A 16 -20.13 19.29 -6.19
CA ASP A 16 -19.59 20.37 -5.36
C ASP A 16 -18.23 20.83 -5.89
N ALA A 17 -17.35 19.89 -6.22
CA ALA A 17 -16.03 20.20 -6.79
C ALA A 17 -16.13 20.88 -8.16
N ALA A 18 -17.02 20.41 -9.04
CA ALA A 18 -17.24 21.01 -10.34
C ALA A 18 -17.73 22.47 -10.23
N GLU A 19 -18.68 22.74 -9.33
CA GLU A 19 -19.19 24.09 -9.08
C GLU A 19 -18.08 25.04 -8.64
N ILE A 20 -17.23 24.61 -7.70
CA ILE A 20 -16.09 25.41 -7.20
C ILE A 20 -15.04 25.62 -8.30
N LEU A 21 -14.73 24.59 -9.09
CA LEU A 21 -13.77 24.70 -10.19
C LEU A 21 -14.25 25.66 -11.29
N GLN A 22 -15.56 25.67 -11.60
CA GLN A 22 -16.12 26.56 -12.61
C GLN A 22 -16.28 28.00 -12.13
N ASN A 23 -16.79 28.19 -10.93
CA ASN A 23 -17.24 29.50 -10.46
C ASN A 23 -16.24 30.17 -9.51
N GLY A 24 -15.26 29.41 -9.02
CA GLY A 24 -14.40 29.80 -7.90
C GLY A 24 -15.10 29.64 -6.56
N SER A 25 -14.36 29.88 -5.48
CA SER A 25 -14.90 29.98 -4.12
C SER A 25 -14.14 31.07 -3.37
N ALA A 26 -14.84 31.78 -2.48
CA ALA A 26 -14.22 32.74 -1.57
C ALA A 26 -13.55 32.03 -0.37
N GLU A 27 -13.96 30.79 -0.08
CA GLU A 27 -13.54 30.03 1.09
C GLU A 27 -12.58 28.90 0.72
N ILE A 28 -12.92 28.12 -0.31
CA ILE A 28 -12.15 26.94 -0.72
C ILE A 28 -11.04 27.37 -1.68
N THR A 29 -9.80 27.05 -1.31
CA THR A 29 -8.59 27.37 -2.08
C THR A 29 -7.90 26.11 -2.61
N HIS A 30 -8.13 24.97 -1.96
CA HIS A 30 -7.51 23.69 -2.28
C HIS A 30 -8.56 22.60 -2.51
N ILE A 31 -8.30 21.69 -3.44
CA ILE A 31 -9.18 20.55 -3.73
C ILE A 31 -8.36 19.27 -3.78
N LEU A 32 -8.73 18.29 -2.97
CA LEU A 32 -8.26 16.91 -3.06
C LEU A 32 -9.32 16.06 -3.76
N SER A 33 -9.04 15.69 -5.02
CA SER A 33 -9.91 14.84 -5.84
C SER A 33 -9.45 13.39 -5.79
N VAL A 34 -10.27 12.52 -5.20
CA VAL A 34 -10.03 11.08 -5.13
C VAL A 34 -10.98 10.37 -6.10
N LEU A 35 -10.53 10.21 -7.34
CA LEU A 35 -11.33 9.72 -8.47
C LEU A 35 -10.63 8.55 -9.15
N SER A 36 -11.31 7.80 -10.02
CA SER A 36 -10.69 6.67 -10.73
C SER A 36 -9.61 7.10 -11.75
N SER A 37 -9.50 8.40 -12.03
CA SER A 37 -8.50 8.99 -12.90
C SER A 37 -7.98 10.29 -12.29
N ALA A 38 -6.67 10.54 -12.45
CA ALA A 38 -6.05 11.80 -12.05
C ALA A 38 -6.37 12.94 -13.05
N SER A 39 -6.81 12.60 -14.26
CA SER A 39 -7.06 13.59 -15.32
C SER A 39 -8.22 14.53 -14.97
N ILE A 40 -8.02 15.84 -15.15
CA ILE A 40 -9.10 16.82 -15.02
C ILE A 40 -10.20 16.60 -16.08
N SER A 41 -9.87 15.99 -17.23
CA SER A 41 -10.83 15.67 -18.28
C SER A 41 -11.95 14.73 -17.80
N PHE A 42 -11.74 14.03 -16.68
CA PHE A 42 -12.79 13.25 -16.01
C PHE A 42 -14.06 14.07 -15.77
N PHE A 43 -13.94 15.37 -15.47
CA PHE A 43 -15.10 16.26 -15.32
C PHE A 43 -15.88 16.46 -16.63
N SER A 44 -15.18 16.56 -17.76
CA SER A 44 -15.78 16.67 -19.10
C SER A 44 -16.45 15.36 -19.52
N GLU A 45 -15.87 14.22 -19.14
CA GLU A 45 -16.45 12.88 -19.37
C GLU A 45 -17.70 12.67 -18.52
N TRP A 46 -17.66 13.09 -17.25
CA TRP A 46 -18.79 13.02 -16.34
C TRP A 46 -19.95 13.93 -16.76
N ARG A 47 -19.66 15.17 -17.20
CA ARG A 47 -20.67 16.15 -17.63
C ARG A 47 -20.25 16.81 -18.93
N ALA A 48 -20.93 16.43 -20.01
CA ALA A 48 -20.70 17.02 -21.33
C ALA A 48 -20.81 18.55 -21.30
N GLY A 49 -19.85 19.23 -21.95
CA GLY A 49 -19.76 20.69 -21.99
C GLY A 49 -19.06 21.33 -20.79
N LEU A 50 -18.66 20.55 -19.78
CA LEU A 50 -17.84 21.03 -18.67
C LEU A 50 -16.36 21.08 -19.08
N SER A 51 -15.79 22.26 -19.24
CA SER A 51 -14.35 22.45 -19.46
C SER A 51 -13.75 23.21 -18.28
N ILE A 52 -12.74 22.61 -17.66
CA ILE A 52 -12.06 23.17 -16.50
C ILE A 52 -10.61 23.46 -16.92
N PRO A 53 -10.17 24.72 -16.92
CA PRO A 53 -8.79 25.04 -17.22
C PRO A 53 -7.88 24.47 -16.12
N THR A 54 -6.75 23.92 -16.53
CA THR A 54 -5.73 23.38 -15.64
C THR A 54 -4.33 23.78 -16.12
N LYS A 55 -3.38 23.86 -15.18
CA LYS A 55 -1.95 23.95 -15.43
C LYS A 55 -1.23 23.01 -14.48
N GLU A 56 -0.59 21.97 -15.03
CA GLU A 56 0.16 20.99 -14.26
C GLU A 56 1.31 21.67 -13.50
N ILE A 57 1.44 21.34 -12.21
CA ILE A 57 2.56 21.76 -11.35
C ILE A 57 3.57 20.62 -11.29
N ARG A 58 3.11 19.41 -10.95
CA ARG A 58 3.94 18.20 -10.91
C ARG A 58 3.10 16.94 -10.96
N ARG A 59 3.66 15.88 -11.52
CA ARG A 59 3.11 14.53 -11.47
C ARG A 59 4.07 13.63 -10.69
N VAL A 60 3.53 12.92 -9.70
CA VAL A 60 4.32 12.01 -8.87
C VAL A 60 3.90 10.58 -9.19
N PHE A 61 4.89 9.75 -9.48
CA PHE A 61 4.73 8.33 -9.71
C PHE A 61 5.17 7.56 -8.49
N VAL A 62 4.59 6.40 -8.28
CA VAL A 62 5.02 5.56 -7.16
C VAL A 62 6.47 5.08 -7.41
N GLY A 63 7.32 5.16 -6.38
CA GLY A 63 8.75 4.80 -6.48
C GLY A 63 9.67 5.84 -7.13
N GLY A 64 9.17 7.00 -7.60
CA GLY A 64 9.98 8.06 -8.20
C GLY A 64 10.15 9.29 -7.29
N SER A 65 11.40 9.69 -7.00
CA SER A 65 11.68 11.05 -6.53
C SER A 65 11.42 12.00 -7.70
N GLY A 66 10.39 12.85 -7.58
CA GLY A 66 9.99 13.78 -8.65
C GLY A 66 11.18 14.57 -9.20
N SER A 67 11.36 14.57 -10.51
CA SER A 67 12.32 15.45 -11.17
C SER A 67 11.79 16.87 -11.17
N SER A 68 12.23 17.68 -10.21
CA SER A 68 12.27 19.14 -10.34
C SER A 68 13.70 19.60 -10.05
N SER A 69 14.30 20.20 -11.06
CA SER A 69 15.56 20.91 -11.01
C SER A 69 15.63 21.93 -9.86
N GLU A 70 16.77 21.92 -9.17
CA GLU A 70 17.35 22.96 -8.29
C GLU A 70 16.70 23.26 -6.93
N SER A 71 17.16 22.57 -5.88
CA SER A 71 17.94 23.16 -4.76
C SER A 71 18.24 22.09 -3.70
N GLU A 72 19.42 22.20 -3.09
CA GLU A 72 20.00 21.22 -2.16
C GLU A 72 19.19 21.11 -0.87
N ASP A 73 18.63 19.91 -0.61
CA ASP A 73 18.49 19.35 0.73
C ASP A 73 18.19 17.84 0.60
N LYS A 74 19.09 17.00 1.10
CA LYS A 74 18.97 15.53 1.07
C LYS A 74 18.00 15.06 2.17
N PRO A 75 16.96 14.27 1.87
CA PRO A 75 16.28 13.53 2.91
C PRO A 75 17.05 12.23 3.21
N VAL A 76 17.32 12.03 4.50
CA VAL A 76 17.80 10.80 5.11
C VAL A 76 16.60 9.87 5.34
N ASN A 77 16.87 8.58 5.15
CA ASN A 77 16.09 7.39 5.49
C ASN A 77 15.05 6.89 4.47
N GLY A 78 15.36 5.71 3.94
CA GLY A 78 14.64 5.05 2.86
C GLY A 78 13.70 3.95 3.34
N SER A 79 12.43 4.12 3.00
CA SER A 79 11.55 3.01 2.63
C SER A 79 11.26 3.20 1.14
N LYS A 80 12.04 2.53 0.28
CA LYS A 80 11.80 2.58 -1.17
C LYS A 80 10.54 1.78 -1.46
N SER A 81 9.43 2.52 -1.64
CA SER A 81 8.14 2.00 -2.07
C SER A 81 8.29 1.08 -3.29
N CYS A 82 7.74 -0.13 -3.18
CA CYS A 82 7.90 -1.25 -4.10
C CYS A 82 6.89 -1.20 -5.26
N LEU A 83 6.85 -0.12 -6.03
CA LEU A 83 5.80 0.08 -7.03
C LEU A 83 6.33 0.67 -8.35
N SER A 84 5.56 0.43 -9.42
CA SER A 84 5.95 0.66 -10.81
C SER A 84 6.26 2.12 -11.13
N PRO A 85 7.27 2.40 -11.98
CA PRO A 85 7.59 3.77 -12.42
C PRO A 85 6.50 4.43 -13.29
N GLU A 86 5.36 3.78 -13.54
CA GLU A 86 4.26 4.29 -14.38
C GLU A 86 2.92 4.49 -13.63
N LYS A 87 2.76 3.94 -12.42
CA LYS A 87 1.54 4.20 -11.60
C LYS A 87 1.64 5.63 -11.06
N ILE A 88 0.73 6.51 -11.49
CA ILE A 88 0.62 7.86 -10.93
C ILE A 88 0.15 7.74 -9.49
N LEU A 89 0.93 8.26 -8.55
CA LEU A 89 0.52 8.41 -7.15
C LEU A 89 -0.47 9.58 -7.01
N TYR A 90 -0.09 10.74 -7.55
CA TYR A 90 -0.98 11.88 -7.68
C TYR A 90 -0.49 12.87 -8.75
N SER A 91 -1.40 13.70 -9.26
CA SER A 91 -1.10 14.90 -10.04
C SER A 91 -1.44 16.15 -9.23
N LEU A 92 -0.55 17.13 -9.22
CA LEU A 92 -0.77 18.43 -8.59
C LEU A 92 -0.84 19.50 -9.68
N GLU A 93 -1.86 20.34 -9.62
CA GLU A 93 -2.13 21.32 -10.67
C GLU A 93 -2.81 22.58 -10.12
N TYR A 94 -2.65 23.69 -10.83
CA TYR A 94 -3.55 24.82 -10.68
C TYR A 94 -4.78 24.56 -11.53
N ALA A 95 -5.98 24.76 -10.98
CA ALA A 95 -7.23 24.42 -11.64
C ALA A 95 -8.31 25.49 -11.45
N GLY A 96 -9.35 25.38 -12.29
CA GLY A 96 -10.55 26.20 -12.21
C GLY A 96 -10.38 27.62 -12.73
N LYS A 97 -11.42 28.42 -12.60
CA LYS A 97 -11.46 29.80 -13.11
C LYS A 97 -10.24 30.60 -12.63
N ASP A 98 -9.56 31.24 -13.56
CA ASP A 98 -8.32 32.00 -13.36
C ASP A 98 -7.12 31.19 -12.79
N LEU A 99 -7.19 29.85 -12.74
CA LEU A 99 -6.14 28.97 -12.19
C LEU A 99 -5.77 29.29 -10.73
N LYS A 100 -6.76 29.73 -9.93
CA LYS A 100 -6.54 30.15 -8.53
C LYS A 100 -6.60 29.01 -7.51
N LEU A 101 -7.16 27.86 -7.89
CA LEU A 101 -7.29 26.71 -6.99
C LEU A 101 -6.10 25.78 -7.16
N VAL A 102 -5.61 25.22 -6.05
CA VAL A 102 -4.64 24.12 -6.09
C VAL A 102 -5.38 22.80 -5.98
N ARG A 103 -5.27 21.95 -6.99
CA ARG A 103 -5.91 20.63 -7.02
C ARG A 103 -4.86 19.53 -6.95
N MET A 104 -5.04 18.61 -6.01
CA MET A 104 -4.35 17.32 -5.99
C MET A 104 -5.31 16.23 -6.45
N ALA A 105 -4.92 15.47 -7.46
CA ALA A 105 -5.71 14.42 -8.08
C ALA A 105 -5.09 13.05 -7.83
N VAL A 106 -5.83 12.19 -7.15
CA VAL A 106 -5.41 10.84 -6.74
C VAL A 106 -6.22 9.81 -7.51
N PRO A 107 -5.59 8.96 -8.35
CA PRO A 107 -6.28 7.94 -9.13
C PRO A 107 -6.56 6.68 -8.27
N LEU A 108 -7.70 6.68 -7.58
CA LEU A 108 -8.17 5.57 -6.73
C LEU A 108 -9.58 5.13 -7.14
N ARG A 109 -9.74 3.83 -7.45
CA ARG A 109 -11.05 3.24 -7.74
C ARG A 109 -11.78 2.92 -6.43
N ASP A 110 -13.10 2.81 -6.48
CA ASP A 110 -13.93 2.52 -5.30
C ASP A 110 -14.22 1.02 -5.22
N MET A 111 -13.16 0.24 -5.00
CA MET A 111 -13.23 -1.23 -4.96
C MET A 111 -12.48 -1.72 -3.74
N GLU A 112 -12.96 -2.79 -3.11
CA GLU A 112 -12.34 -3.37 -1.91
C GLU A 112 -10.90 -3.83 -2.13
N SER A 113 -10.56 -4.24 -3.37
CA SER A 113 -9.22 -4.67 -3.76
C SER A 113 -8.23 -3.53 -4.06
N GLU A 114 -8.64 -2.26 -3.94
CA GLU A 114 -7.74 -1.12 -4.17
C GLU A 114 -6.92 -0.81 -2.92
N ASP A 115 -5.63 -0.52 -3.12
CA ASP A 115 -4.74 -0.11 -2.04
C ASP A 115 -4.92 1.38 -1.74
N LEU A 116 -5.66 1.68 -0.68
CA LEU A 116 -5.84 3.02 -0.10
C LEU A 116 -4.58 3.46 0.67
N LEU A 117 -3.89 2.52 1.31
CA LEU A 117 -2.76 2.79 2.21
C LEU A 117 -1.62 3.51 1.47
N ASP A 118 -1.34 3.12 0.23
CA ASP A 118 -0.38 3.79 -0.66
C ASP A 118 -0.55 5.32 -0.76
N TYR A 119 -1.79 5.80 -0.60
CA TYR A 119 -2.13 7.20 -0.83
C TYR A 119 -2.31 8.01 0.46
N LEU A 120 -2.40 7.36 1.63
CA LEU A 120 -2.75 8.04 2.87
C LEU A 120 -1.75 9.15 3.19
N ASP A 121 -0.47 8.84 3.34
CA ASP A 121 0.54 9.82 3.77
C ASP A 121 0.52 11.09 2.89
N VAL A 122 0.53 10.95 1.57
CA VAL A 122 0.52 12.10 0.64
C VAL A 122 -0.80 12.88 0.69
N CYS A 123 -1.95 12.21 0.87
CA CYS A 123 -3.25 12.87 0.97
C CYS A 123 -3.38 13.65 2.28
N LEU A 124 -3.01 13.02 3.38
CA LEU A 124 -3.13 13.61 4.71
C LEU A 124 -2.18 14.81 4.86
N ASP A 125 -0.97 14.72 4.31
CA ASP A 125 0.00 15.82 4.29
C ASP A 125 -0.48 16.99 3.40
N PHE A 126 -1.13 16.69 2.28
CA PHE A 126 -1.78 17.71 1.45
C PHE A 126 -2.89 18.43 2.23
N ILE A 127 -3.72 17.70 2.97
CA ILE A 127 -4.77 18.28 3.83
C ILE A 127 -4.15 19.18 4.90
N ASP A 128 -3.14 18.70 5.63
CA ASP A 128 -2.46 19.45 6.69
C ASP A 128 -1.84 20.75 6.20
N LYS A 129 -1.19 20.72 5.02
CA LYS A 129 -0.63 21.92 4.41
C LYS A 129 -1.72 22.88 3.94
N SER A 130 -2.71 22.37 3.21
CA SER A 130 -3.77 23.17 2.62
C SER A 130 -4.58 23.92 3.68
N ARG A 131 -4.91 23.26 4.81
CA ARG A 131 -5.66 23.85 5.93
C ARG A 131 -4.98 25.04 6.61
N LYS A 132 -3.65 25.16 6.49
CA LYS A 132 -2.86 26.30 7.00
C LYS A 132 -2.85 27.49 6.05
N GLU A 133 -3.05 27.23 4.75
CA GLU A 133 -3.02 28.25 3.70
C GLU A 133 -4.44 28.74 3.32
N GLY A 134 -5.46 27.91 3.55
CA GLY A 134 -6.88 28.23 3.36
C GLY A 134 -7.76 27.00 3.60
N SER A 135 -8.95 26.95 3.00
CA SER A 135 -9.83 25.77 3.12
C SER A 135 -9.59 24.73 2.02
N VAL A 136 -9.68 23.45 2.40
CA VAL A 136 -9.57 22.30 1.51
C VAL A 136 -10.90 21.56 1.39
N LEU A 137 -11.29 21.26 0.16
CA LEU A 137 -12.36 20.30 -0.16
C LEU A 137 -11.76 18.95 -0.51
N VAL A 138 -12.13 17.91 0.23
CA VAL A 138 -11.85 16.51 -0.13
C VAL A 138 -13.10 15.91 -0.74
N HIS A 139 -13.01 15.43 -1.97
CA HIS A 139 -14.16 14.85 -2.66
C HIS A 139 -13.79 13.60 -3.44
N CYS A 140 -14.80 12.75 -3.65
CA CYS A 140 -14.75 11.69 -4.64
C CYS A 140 -15.92 11.85 -5.61
N PHE A 141 -16.37 10.76 -6.25
CA PHE A 141 -17.54 10.82 -7.12
C PHE A 141 -18.82 11.14 -6.32
N ALA A 142 -19.17 10.29 -5.36
CA ALA A 142 -20.41 10.41 -4.59
C ALA A 142 -20.26 11.16 -3.25
N GLY A 143 -19.02 11.38 -2.77
CA GLY A 143 -18.78 11.91 -1.43
C GLY A 143 -19.05 10.90 -0.30
N VAL A 144 -19.11 9.60 -0.61
CA VAL A 144 -19.58 8.55 0.30
C VAL A 144 -18.44 7.65 0.81
N SER A 145 -17.63 7.09 -0.11
CA SER A 145 -16.62 6.08 0.22
C SER A 145 -15.19 6.65 0.18
N ARG A 146 -14.54 6.73 -0.99
CA ARG A 146 -13.14 7.18 -1.12
C ARG A 146 -12.75 8.46 -0.34
N SER A 147 -13.53 9.54 -0.49
CA SER A 147 -13.25 10.80 0.22
C SER A 147 -13.49 10.65 1.72
N ALA A 148 -14.50 9.88 2.12
CA ALA A 148 -14.74 9.60 3.53
C ALA A 148 -13.62 8.76 4.13
N SER A 149 -13.06 7.79 3.40
CA SER A 149 -11.90 7.00 3.84
C SER A 149 -10.68 7.88 4.10
N ILE A 150 -10.36 8.81 3.19
CA ILE A 150 -9.24 9.75 3.37
C ILE A 150 -9.47 10.66 4.59
N ILE A 151 -10.66 11.24 4.75
CA ILE A 151 -10.95 12.09 5.90
C ILE A 151 -10.97 11.28 7.21
N THR A 152 -11.48 10.05 7.19
CA THR A 152 -11.44 9.17 8.37
C THR A 152 -9.99 8.92 8.77
N ALA A 153 -9.11 8.54 7.84
CA ALA A 153 -7.67 8.39 8.11
C ALA A 153 -7.03 9.69 8.64
N TYR A 154 -7.46 10.85 8.13
CA TYR A 154 -7.00 12.15 8.60
C TYR A 154 -7.35 12.36 10.07
N LEU A 155 -8.62 12.17 10.44
CA LEU A 155 -9.10 12.31 11.82
C LEU A 155 -8.44 11.29 12.75
N MET A 156 -8.27 10.04 12.32
CA MET A 156 -7.50 9.03 13.07
C MET A 156 -6.09 9.52 13.39
N ARG A 157 -5.36 10.05 12.39
CA ARG A 157 -3.98 10.53 12.56
C ARG A 157 -3.90 11.76 13.47
N THR A 158 -4.78 12.75 13.27
CA THR A 158 -4.67 14.05 13.95
C THR A 158 -5.33 14.05 15.33
N GLU A 159 -6.41 13.29 15.51
CA GLU A 159 -7.20 13.26 16.74
C GLU A 159 -6.97 11.98 17.56
N ARG A 160 -6.12 11.05 17.07
CA ARG A 160 -5.79 9.76 17.72
C ARG A 160 -7.03 8.92 18.02
N LEU A 161 -7.99 8.96 17.11
CA LEU A 161 -9.22 8.18 17.18
C LEU A 161 -9.03 6.79 16.56
N SER A 162 -9.76 5.81 17.08
CA SER A 162 -9.90 4.50 16.43
C SER A 162 -10.56 4.63 15.06
N GLN A 163 -10.45 3.60 14.22
CA GLN A 163 -11.12 3.56 12.92
C GLN A 163 -12.63 3.79 13.06
N GLU A 164 -13.25 3.21 14.09
CA GLU A 164 -14.67 3.31 14.37
C GLU A 164 -15.06 4.70 14.88
N ASP A 165 -14.31 5.25 15.86
CA ASP A 165 -14.60 6.57 16.44
C ASP A 165 -14.40 7.70 15.42
N ALA A 166 -13.37 7.61 14.58
CA ALA A 166 -13.10 8.59 13.54
C ALA A 166 -14.21 8.63 12.48
N LEU A 167 -14.70 7.45 12.08
CA LEU A 167 -15.80 7.35 11.12
C LEU A 167 -17.11 7.88 11.71
N GLU A 168 -17.39 7.57 12.98
CA GLU A 168 -18.56 8.10 13.68
C GLU A 168 -18.48 9.62 13.84
N SER A 169 -17.30 10.15 14.15
CA SER A 169 -17.07 11.59 14.19
C SER A 169 -17.30 12.27 12.83
N LEU A 170 -16.90 11.63 11.73
CA LEU A 170 -17.20 12.14 10.38
C LEU A 170 -18.70 12.12 10.08
N ARG A 171 -19.43 11.08 10.53
CA ARG A 171 -20.90 10.97 10.36
C ARG A 171 -21.67 12.10 11.04
N GLN A 172 -21.15 12.68 12.12
CA GLN A 172 -21.75 13.85 12.76
C GLN A 172 -21.79 15.07 11.83
N SER A 173 -20.84 15.18 10.90
CA SER A 173 -20.81 16.24 9.87
C SER A 173 -21.52 15.84 8.58
N CYS A 174 -21.51 14.54 8.23
CA CYS A 174 -22.03 14.00 6.99
C CYS A 174 -22.59 12.58 7.19
N GLU A 175 -23.89 12.47 7.48
CA GLU A 175 -24.52 11.21 7.93
C GLU A 175 -24.38 10.03 6.96
N PHE A 176 -24.35 10.30 5.65
CA PHE A 176 -24.40 9.27 4.61
C PHE A 176 -23.03 8.73 4.19
N VAL A 177 -21.94 9.09 4.90
CA VAL A 177 -20.62 8.51 4.61
C VAL A 177 -20.59 7.01 4.92
N CYS A 178 -20.03 6.25 3.99
CA CYS A 178 -19.95 4.80 4.05
C CYS A 178 -18.78 4.33 3.18
N PRO A 179 -17.54 4.31 3.70
CA PRO A 179 -16.42 3.60 3.08
C PRO A 179 -16.79 2.16 2.72
N ASN A 180 -16.27 1.64 1.61
CA ASN A 180 -16.39 0.21 1.32
C ASN A 180 -15.62 -0.66 2.34
N ASP A 181 -15.97 -1.94 2.43
CA ASP A 181 -15.43 -2.85 3.45
C ASP A 181 -13.91 -3.01 3.36
N GLY A 182 -13.35 -3.09 2.15
CA GLY A 182 -11.89 -3.16 1.95
C GLY A 182 -11.15 -1.90 2.41
N PHE A 183 -11.77 -0.72 2.31
CA PHE A 183 -11.21 0.50 2.88
C PHE A 183 -11.35 0.55 4.41
N LEU A 184 -12.44 0.02 4.98
CA LEU A 184 -12.56 -0.10 6.44
C LEU A 184 -11.49 -1.05 7.01
N GLU A 185 -11.28 -2.20 6.39
CA GLU A 185 -10.19 -3.13 6.74
C GLU A 185 -8.82 -2.43 6.69
N GLN A 186 -8.57 -1.64 5.64
CA GLN A 186 -7.33 -0.89 5.50
C GLN A 186 -7.17 0.21 6.55
N LEU A 187 -8.23 0.93 6.89
CA LEU A 187 -8.19 1.89 7.99
C LEU A 187 -7.90 1.20 9.33
N LYS A 188 -8.42 -0.01 9.54
CA LYS A 188 -8.07 -0.79 10.74
C LYS A 188 -6.60 -1.19 10.76
N MET A 189 -6.06 -1.65 9.64
CA MET A 189 -4.62 -1.90 9.52
C MET A 189 -3.79 -0.63 9.77
N TYR A 190 -4.27 0.54 9.32
CA TYR A 190 -3.62 1.82 9.58
C TYR A 190 -3.62 2.20 11.07
N GLU A 191 -4.71 1.91 11.79
CA GLU A 191 -4.77 2.01 13.27
C GLU A 191 -3.74 1.07 13.93
N ASP A 192 -3.71 -0.20 13.52
CA ASP A 192 -2.78 -1.22 14.06
C ASP A 192 -1.31 -0.88 13.79
N MET A 193 -1.03 -0.19 12.69
CA MET A 193 0.30 0.35 12.37
C MET A 193 0.62 1.68 13.08
N GLY A 194 -0.22 2.13 14.01
CA GLY A 194 0.01 3.34 14.82
C GLY A 194 -0.22 4.64 14.05
N PHE A 195 -1.16 4.64 13.11
CA PHE A 195 -1.50 5.78 12.24
C PHE A 195 -0.33 6.24 11.36
N LYS A 196 0.43 5.27 10.87
CA LYS A 196 1.50 5.45 9.89
C LYS A 196 1.55 4.23 8.99
N VAL A 197 1.71 4.42 7.69
CA VAL A 197 1.87 3.30 6.76
C VAL A 197 3.30 2.80 6.86
N ASP A 198 3.47 1.60 7.42
CA ASP A 198 4.76 0.91 7.46
C ASP A 198 4.75 -0.26 6.46
N HIS A 199 5.38 -0.05 5.31
CA HIS A 199 5.47 -1.07 4.28
C HIS A 199 6.31 -2.30 4.71
N ALA A 200 7.11 -2.18 5.76
CA ALA A 200 7.82 -3.32 6.34
C ALA A 200 6.94 -4.16 7.27
N ASN A 201 5.77 -3.65 7.67
CA ASN A 201 4.88 -4.31 8.61
C ASN A 201 4.32 -5.63 8.03
N PRO A 202 4.31 -6.73 8.81
CA PRO A 202 3.75 -8.01 8.36
C PRO A 202 2.28 -7.94 7.92
N ILE A 203 1.47 -7.10 8.58
CA ILE A 203 0.05 -6.90 8.26
C ILE A 203 -0.08 -6.34 6.84
N TYR A 204 0.66 -5.28 6.54
CA TYR A 204 0.66 -4.66 5.22
C TYR A 204 1.12 -5.65 4.12
N LYS A 205 2.20 -6.40 4.36
CA LYS A 205 2.69 -7.40 3.39
C LYS A 205 1.67 -8.50 3.12
N ARG A 206 0.99 -8.99 4.16
CA ARG A 206 -0.09 -9.98 4.01
C ARG A 206 -1.25 -9.41 3.19
N PHE A 207 -1.61 -8.15 3.42
CA PHE A 207 -2.61 -7.47 2.61
C PHE A 207 -2.18 -7.36 1.15
N CYS A 208 -0.97 -6.88 0.85
CA CYS A 208 -0.46 -6.81 -0.52
C CYS A 208 -0.45 -8.19 -1.19
N LEU A 209 -0.07 -9.23 -0.46
CA LEU A 209 -0.06 -10.60 -0.96
C LEU A 209 -1.48 -11.14 -1.25
N LYS A 210 -2.46 -10.84 -0.38
CA LYS A 210 -3.88 -11.15 -0.58
C LYS A 210 -4.40 -10.47 -1.85
N VAL A 211 -4.21 -9.15 -1.97
CA VAL A 211 -4.61 -8.37 -3.15
C VAL A 211 -3.97 -8.93 -4.43
N LEU A 212 -2.70 -9.31 -4.36
CA LEU A 212 -1.99 -9.92 -5.48
C LEU A 212 -2.61 -11.25 -5.91
N GLY A 213 -2.97 -12.10 -4.94
CA GLY A 213 -3.68 -13.36 -5.20
C GLY A 213 -5.07 -13.15 -5.82
N GLU A 214 -5.83 -12.16 -5.35
CA GLU A 214 -7.14 -11.83 -5.91
C GLU A 214 -7.05 -11.34 -7.36
N LEU A 215 -6.10 -10.45 -7.67
CA LEU A 215 -5.82 -9.99 -9.02
C LEU A 215 -5.53 -11.17 -9.95
N TYR A 216 -4.68 -12.10 -9.48
CA TYR A 216 -4.38 -13.32 -10.20
C TYR A 216 -5.64 -14.16 -10.46
N ASN A 217 -6.45 -14.40 -9.44
CA ASN A 217 -7.66 -15.22 -9.52
C ASN A 217 -8.71 -14.64 -10.48
N ARG A 218 -8.70 -13.31 -10.69
CA ARG A 218 -9.54 -12.64 -11.70
C ARG A 218 -8.99 -12.76 -13.13
N GLY A 219 -7.83 -13.36 -13.32
CA GLY A 219 -7.15 -13.48 -14.61
C GLY A 219 -6.46 -12.18 -15.04
N GLU A 220 -6.22 -11.25 -14.12
CA GLU A 220 -5.47 -10.03 -14.44
C GLU A 220 -3.98 -10.39 -14.62
N LYS A 221 -3.36 -9.86 -15.68
CA LYS A 221 -1.92 -10.02 -15.87
C LYS A 221 -1.19 -9.23 -14.77
N ILE A 222 -0.45 -9.93 -13.93
CA ILE A 222 0.36 -9.30 -12.90
C ILE A 222 1.62 -8.72 -13.53
N ASP A 223 1.81 -7.42 -13.32
CA ASP A 223 3.02 -6.73 -13.73
C ASP A 223 4.19 -7.05 -12.79
N SER A 224 5.38 -7.29 -13.35
CA SER A 224 6.61 -7.58 -12.61
C SER A 224 6.99 -6.54 -11.56
N SER A 225 6.51 -5.29 -11.72
CA SER A 225 6.69 -4.21 -10.76
C SER A 225 5.95 -4.40 -9.44
N LYS A 226 4.95 -5.30 -9.38
CA LYS A 226 4.27 -5.69 -8.14
C LYS A 226 5.06 -6.72 -7.34
N PHE A 227 6.19 -7.21 -7.87
CA PHE A 227 7.08 -8.12 -7.17
C PHE A 227 8.19 -7.36 -6.47
N GLY A 228 8.60 -7.86 -5.31
CA GLY A 228 9.74 -7.33 -4.57
C GLY A 228 11.01 -7.35 -5.40
N ALA A 229 11.88 -6.37 -5.18
CA ALA A 229 13.16 -6.27 -5.88
C ALA A 229 14.00 -7.54 -5.71
N ASP A 230 14.87 -7.83 -6.67
CA ASP A 230 15.79 -8.95 -6.56
C ASP A 230 16.97 -8.61 -5.64
N PRO A 231 17.06 -9.19 -4.43
CA PRO A 231 18.09 -8.83 -3.47
C PRO A 231 19.49 -9.35 -3.87
N GLY A 232 19.58 -10.21 -4.89
CA GLY A 232 20.85 -10.72 -5.40
C GLY A 232 21.50 -9.84 -6.47
N ILE A 233 20.84 -8.78 -6.93
CA ILE A 233 21.39 -7.78 -7.86
C ILE A 233 21.77 -6.56 -7.02
N SER A 234 23.01 -6.49 -6.56
CA SER A 234 23.52 -5.34 -5.81
C SER A 234 23.41 -4.07 -6.65
N THR A 235 22.59 -3.11 -6.21
CA THR A 235 22.83 -1.71 -6.51
C THR A 235 23.75 -1.17 -5.42
N GLU A 236 25.00 -0.92 -5.81
CA GLU A 236 26.14 -0.42 -5.02
C GLU A 236 26.84 -1.41 -4.05
N PRO A 237 28.19 -1.38 -3.98
CA PRO A 237 28.94 -2.09 -2.95
C PRO A 237 28.56 -1.53 -1.58
N ILE A 238 28.39 -2.41 -0.60
CA ILE A 238 28.19 -2.06 0.81
C ILE A 238 29.44 -1.29 1.28
N SER A 239 29.44 0.02 1.07
CA SER A 239 30.29 0.93 1.81
C SER A 239 29.76 0.87 3.23
N SER A 240 30.62 0.42 4.14
CA SER A 240 30.49 0.53 5.58
C SER A 240 30.29 1.99 5.99
N LYS A 241 29.10 2.55 5.74
CA LYS A 241 28.66 3.80 6.33
C LYS A 241 27.95 3.45 7.62
N VAL A 242 28.75 3.50 8.68
CA VAL A 242 28.31 3.49 10.06
C VAL A 242 27.50 4.77 10.28
N GLU A 243 26.18 4.69 10.18
CA GLU A 243 25.30 5.74 10.71
C GLU A 243 24.99 5.38 12.16
N ALA A 244 25.71 6.01 13.07
CA ALA A 244 25.45 5.91 14.50
C ALA A 244 24.13 6.63 14.82
N SER A 245 23.07 5.86 15.09
CA SER A 245 21.96 6.36 15.90
C SER A 245 22.47 6.68 17.31
N PRO A 246 21.90 7.68 18.03
CA PRO A 246 22.35 8.05 19.37
C PRO A 246 22.24 6.92 20.42
N ASN A 247 21.58 5.82 20.08
CA ASN A 247 21.56 4.57 20.82
C ASN A 247 22.07 3.46 19.89
N GLY A 248 23.32 3.03 20.08
CA GLY A 248 24.06 2.11 19.21
C GLY A 248 23.52 0.68 19.16
N VAL A 249 22.34 0.48 18.56
CA VAL A 249 21.85 -0.83 18.13
C VAL A 249 22.11 -0.95 16.63
N ILE A 250 23.08 -1.78 16.26
CA ILE A 250 23.30 -2.20 14.88
C ILE A 250 22.15 -3.15 14.54
N ASN A 251 21.14 -2.68 13.80
CA ASN A 251 20.08 -3.56 13.29
C ASN A 251 20.63 -4.38 12.13
N SER A 252 21.29 -5.50 12.45
CA SER A 252 21.69 -6.50 11.46
C SER A 252 20.43 -7.22 10.97
N THR A 253 20.08 -7.02 9.70
CA THR A 253 18.89 -7.65 9.11
C THR A 253 19.25 -9.04 8.60
N ALA A 254 18.44 -10.05 8.90
CA ALA A 254 18.68 -11.40 8.39
C ALA A 254 18.52 -11.44 6.86
N ALA A 255 19.40 -12.18 6.20
CA ALA A 255 19.34 -12.47 4.77
C ALA A 255 19.44 -13.96 4.52
N TYR A 256 18.64 -14.42 3.57
CA TYR A 256 18.54 -15.80 3.13
C TYR A 256 19.34 -15.95 1.84
N ARG A 257 20.32 -16.86 1.88
CA ARG A 257 21.25 -17.10 0.78
C ARG A 257 21.06 -18.51 0.23
N CYS A 258 21.15 -18.67 -1.09
CA CYS A 258 21.17 -20.00 -1.71
C CYS A 258 22.31 -20.83 -1.13
N LYS A 259 22.03 -22.04 -0.63
CA LYS A 259 23.05 -22.89 -0.02
C LYS A 259 24.15 -23.37 -0.99
N LYS A 260 23.85 -23.41 -2.30
CA LYS A 260 24.79 -23.83 -3.36
C LYS A 260 25.76 -22.72 -3.78
N CYS A 261 25.27 -21.51 -4.01
CA CYS A 261 26.07 -20.42 -4.57
C CYS A 261 26.18 -19.17 -3.70
N ARG A 262 25.54 -19.16 -2.53
CA ARG A 262 25.52 -18.06 -1.53
C ARG A 262 24.92 -16.72 -2.02
N ARG A 263 24.36 -16.69 -3.23
CA ARG A 263 23.56 -15.57 -3.73
C ARG A 263 22.40 -15.27 -2.76
N VAL A 264 22.17 -13.99 -2.45
CA VAL A 264 20.99 -13.57 -1.67
C VAL A 264 19.74 -13.85 -2.50
N VAL A 265 18.73 -14.44 -1.86
CA VAL A 265 17.46 -14.81 -2.49
C VAL A 265 16.25 -14.19 -1.78
N ALA A 266 16.40 -13.78 -0.53
CA ALA A 266 15.42 -12.98 0.21
C ALA A 266 16.12 -12.27 1.38
N LEU A 267 15.57 -11.15 1.81
CA LEU A 267 15.90 -10.47 3.06
C LEU A 267 14.78 -10.71 4.08
N GLN A 268 15.02 -10.42 5.37
CA GLN A 268 14.00 -10.53 6.41
C GLN A 268 12.77 -9.68 6.07
N GLU A 269 12.96 -8.54 5.44
CA GLU A 269 11.88 -7.69 4.96
C GLU A 269 11.04 -8.34 3.85
N ASN A 270 11.51 -9.35 3.14
CA ASN A 270 10.68 -10.05 2.16
C ASN A 270 9.85 -11.19 2.78
N VAL A 271 10.07 -11.53 4.06
CA VAL A 271 9.39 -12.64 4.73
C VAL A 271 7.97 -12.25 5.07
N VAL A 272 7.04 -13.17 4.81
CA VAL A 272 5.63 -13.07 5.14
C VAL A 272 5.32 -14.05 6.27
N ASP A 273 5.03 -13.49 7.44
CA ASP A 273 4.74 -14.26 8.65
C ASP A 273 3.34 -14.88 8.61
N HIS A 274 3.21 -16.09 9.17
CA HIS A 274 1.94 -16.81 9.31
C HIS A 274 1.80 -17.37 10.73
N VAL A 275 0.56 -17.44 11.22
CA VAL A 275 0.28 -18.01 12.54
C VAL A 275 0.09 -19.53 12.39
N PRO A 276 0.75 -20.37 13.21
CA PRO A 276 0.55 -21.82 13.19
C PRO A 276 -0.93 -22.23 13.24
N GLY A 277 -1.35 -23.10 12.30
CA GLY A 277 -2.73 -23.60 12.20
C GLY A 277 -3.78 -22.62 11.64
N GLU A 278 -3.39 -21.40 11.24
CA GLU A 278 -4.29 -20.38 10.66
C GLU A 278 -4.59 -20.66 9.17
N GLY A 279 -5.82 -20.40 8.72
CA GLY A 279 -6.22 -20.42 7.29
C GLY A 279 -7.46 -21.28 6.97
N GLU A 280 -7.90 -21.22 5.71
CA GLU A 280 -9.17 -21.79 5.18
C GLU A 280 -9.29 -23.33 5.29
N THR A 281 -8.20 -24.03 5.65
CA THR A 281 -8.17 -25.48 5.93
C THR A 281 -7.92 -25.82 7.40
N SER A 282 -8.16 -24.89 8.34
CA SER A 282 -8.52 -25.28 9.72
C SER A 282 -9.87 -26.03 9.78
N PHE A 283 -10.58 -26.12 8.64
CA PHE A 283 -11.87 -26.75 8.46
C PHE A 283 -11.75 -28.21 7.97
N GLU A 284 -12.19 -29.11 8.86
CA GLU A 284 -12.78 -30.44 8.62
C GLU A 284 -11.96 -31.74 8.86
N TRP A 285 -12.57 -32.55 9.74
CA TRP A 285 -12.38 -33.96 10.16
C TRP A 285 -11.34 -34.40 11.20
N TYR A 286 -10.10 -33.90 11.25
CA TYR A 286 -9.13 -34.40 12.26
C TYR A 286 -9.33 -33.84 13.70
N LYS A 287 -10.13 -32.79 13.89
CA LYS A 287 -10.32 -32.12 15.19
C LYS A 287 -11.39 -32.73 16.12
N ARG A 288 -12.09 -33.82 15.76
CA ARG A 288 -13.17 -34.37 16.62
C ARG A 288 -12.73 -35.29 17.77
N ARG A 289 -11.44 -35.55 18.02
CA ARG A 289 -11.04 -36.45 19.12
C ARG A 289 -9.91 -36.03 20.04
N SER A 290 -9.27 -34.88 19.84
CA SER A 290 -8.30 -34.33 20.81
C SER A 290 -8.13 -32.85 20.53
N GLY A 291 -7.93 -32.03 21.57
CA GLY A 291 -7.79 -30.58 21.48
C GLY A 291 -6.74 -30.11 20.46
N ASN A 292 -6.77 -28.82 20.12
CA ASN A 292 -5.93 -28.21 19.09
C ASN A 292 -4.43 -28.53 19.35
N PRO A 293 -3.76 -29.39 18.55
CA PRO A 293 -2.38 -29.82 18.83
C PRO A 293 -1.35 -28.69 18.70
N PHE A 294 -1.77 -27.58 18.09
CA PHE A 294 -0.93 -26.45 17.71
C PHE A 294 -1.13 -25.22 18.62
N ASP A 295 -1.91 -25.35 19.70
CA ASP A 295 -2.05 -24.34 20.77
C ASP A 295 -0.87 -24.40 21.77
N LYS A 296 0.35 -24.57 21.23
CA LYS A 296 1.62 -24.53 21.97
C LYS A 296 2.51 -23.50 21.29
N SER A 297 2.41 -22.27 21.77
CA SER A 297 3.07 -21.05 21.28
C SER A 297 4.61 -21.02 21.43
N SER A 298 5.32 -22.16 21.47
CA SER A 298 6.78 -22.11 21.74
C SER A 298 7.72 -23.13 21.09
N GLU A 299 7.31 -24.09 20.25
CA GLU A 299 8.27 -25.12 19.76
C GLU A 299 8.20 -25.57 18.29
N PHE A 300 7.31 -25.05 17.45
CA PHE A 300 7.28 -25.46 16.03
C PHE A 300 8.02 -24.47 15.15
N GLU A 301 9.32 -24.72 14.93
CA GLU A 301 10.04 -24.02 13.88
C GLU A 301 9.60 -24.57 12.50
N CYS A 302 8.95 -23.73 11.69
CA CYS A 302 8.52 -24.13 10.34
C CYS A 302 9.71 -24.58 9.48
N SER A 303 9.52 -25.64 8.69
CA SER A 303 10.55 -26.20 7.79
C SER A 303 10.91 -25.28 6.61
N SER A 304 10.07 -24.27 6.37
CA SER A 304 10.17 -23.35 5.26
C SER A 304 9.82 -21.94 5.72
N ILE A 305 10.33 -20.96 4.99
CA ILE A 305 9.88 -19.57 5.09
C ILE A 305 8.97 -19.27 3.90
N PHE A 306 8.07 -18.31 4.07
CA PHE A 306 7.26 -17.77 3.00
C PHE A 306 7.70 -16.33 2.76
N VAL A 307 7.73 -15.93 1.49
CA VAL A 307 8.17 -14.60 1.09
C VAL A 307 7.13 -14.00 0.15
N GLU A 308 7.18 -12.68 -0.03
CA GLU A 308 6.54 -12.03 -1.17
C GLU A 308 7.19 -12.52 -2.48
N PRO A 309 6.48 -12.49 -3.63
CA PRO A 309 7.10 -12.82 -4.90
C PRO A 309 8.18 -11.80 -5.23
N LEU A 310 9.35 -12.30 -5.64
CA LEU A 310 10.52 -11.47 -5.95
C LEU A 310 10.86 -11.57 -7.44
N ARG A 311 11.42 -10.51 -8.02
CA ARG A 311 11.72 -10.41 -9.46
C ARG A 311 12.70 -11.46 -10.00
N TRP A 312 13.45 -12.17 -9.15
CA TRP A 312 14.28 -13.29 -9.61
C TRP A 312 13.48 -14.59 -9.83
N MET A 313 12.23 -14.67 -9.35
CA MET A 313 11.35 -15.84 -9.50
C MET A 313 10.74 -15.89 -10.91
N THR A 314 11.57 -16.13 -11.92
CA THR A 314 11.21 -16.04 -13.34
C THR A 314 9.95 -16.82 -13.71
N THR A 315 9.77 -18.03 -13.18
CA THR A 315 8.56 -18.84 -13.45
C THR A 315 7.27 -18.19 -12.96
N VAL A 316 7.35 -17.39 -11.89
CA VAL A 316 6.21 -16.62 -11.37
C VAL A 316 5.93 -15.43 -12.28
N GLU A 317 6.98 -14.74 -12.74
CA GLU A 317 6.91 -13.62 -13.69
C GLU A 317 6.37 -14.04 -15.06
N GLU A 318 6.69 -15.25 -15.50
CA GLU A 318 6.15 -15.87 -16.72
C GLU A 318 4.65 -16.25 -16.59
N GLY A 319 4.07 -16.14 -15.39
CA GLY A 319 2.65 -16.33 -15.14
C GLY A 319 2.22 -17.76 -14.83
N ALA A 320 3.16 -18.65 -14.45
CA ALA A 320 2.80 -20.01 -14.06
C ALA A 320 1.93 -20.04 -12.78
N LEU A 321 1.02 -21.01 -12.71
CA LEU A 321 0.07 -21.23 -11.59
C LEU A 321 0.74 -21.81 -10.34
N GLU A 322 1.70 -22.69 -10.57
CA GLU A 322 2.51 -23.32 -9.55
C GLU A 322 3.81 -23.81 -10.17
N GLY A 323 4.81 -24.05 -9.34
CA GLY A 323 6.07 -24.54 -9.83
C GLY A 323 7.22 -24.46 -8.85
N LYS A 324 8.39 -24.86 -9.32
CA LYS A 324 9.62 -24.85 -8.52
C LYS A 324 10.26 -23.47 -8.53
N LEU A 325 10.62 -22.97 -7.36
CA LEU A 325 11.49 -21.80 -7.25
C LEU A 325 12.94 -22.25 -7.39
N THR A 326 13.66 -21.70 -8.39
CA THR A 326 15.05 -22.05 -8.69
C THR A 326 15.95 -20.83 -8.59
N CYS A 327 17.16 -20.99 -8.05
CA CYS A 327 18.10 -19.90 -7.90
C CYS A 327 18.53 -19.34 -9.26
N ALA A 328 18.30 -18.04 -9.50
CA ALA A 328 18.63 -17.37 -10.76
C ALA A 328 20.12 -17.44 -11.17
N HIS A 329 21.05 -17.75 -10.25
CA HIS A 329 22.48 -17.87 -10.57
C HIS A 329 22.96 -19.31 -10.81
N CYS A 330 22.41 -20.31 -10.10
CA CYS A 330 22.97 -21.67 -10.10
C CYS A 330 21.95 -22.78 -10.33
N GLU A 331 20.70 -22.40 -10.60
CA GLU A 331 19.54 -23.24 -10.93
C GLU A 331 19.17 -24.26 -9.85
N ALA A 332 19.78 -24.19 -8.67
CA ALA A 332 19.41 -25.04 -7.55
C ALA A 332 17.96 -24.80 -7.16
N ARG A 333 17.19 -25.87 -6.97
CA ARG A 333 15.84 -25.80 -6.41
C ARG A 333 15.90 -25.29 -4.97
N LEU A 334 15.27 -24.15 -4.72
CA LEU A 334 15.17 -23.50 -3.43
C LEU A 334 13.85 -23.81 -2.73
N GLY A 335 12.79 -24.02 -3.50
CA GLY A 335 11.45 -24.19 -2.94
C GLY A 335 10.38 -24.46 -3.99
N TYR A 336 9.19 -23.96 -3.71
CA TYR A 336 7.98 -24.16 -4.51
C TYR A 336 7.04 -22.97 -4.33
N PHE A 337 6.22 -22.67 -5.33
CA PHE A 337 5.15 -21.68 -5.22
C PHE A 337 3.84 -22.24 -5.76
N ASN A 338 2.73 -21.74 -5.24
CA ASN A 338 1.38 -22.05 -5.72
C ASN A 338 0.46 -20.86 -5.40
N TRP A 339 -0.21 -20.33 -6.42
CA TRP A 339 -1.12 -19.18 -6.29
C TRP A 339 -2.39 -19.50 -5.50
N SER A 340 -2.83 -20.77 -5.48
CA SER A 340 -3.94 -21.27 -4.66
C SER A 340 -3.54 -21.59 -3.21
N GLY A 341 -2.24 -21.52 -2.91
CA GLY A 341 -1.70 -21.67 -1.56
C GLY A 341 -1.03 -23.01 -1.27
N ILE A 342 -0.36 -23.08 -0.13
CA ILE A 342 0.40 -24.25 0.35
C ILE A 342 0.18 -24.39 1.85
N GLN A 343 -0.03 -25.63 2.32
CA GLN A 343 -0.02 -25.93 3.75
C GLN A 343 1.42 -25.96 4.29
N CYS A 344 1.70 -25.11 5.27
CA CYS A 344 2.96 -25.13 6.03
C CYS A 344 3.04 -26.34 6.96
N SER A 345 4.25 -26.74 7.35
CA SER A 345 4.47 -27.83 8.32
C SER A 345 3.87 -27.55 9.71
N CYS A 346 3.58 -26.29 10.04
CA CYS A 346 2.85 -25.91 11.25
C CYS A 346 1.31 -26.01 11.11
N GLY A 347 0.81 -26.48 9.97
CA GLY A 347 -0.62 -26.63 9.68
C GLY A 347 -1.30 -25.38 9.11
N SER A 348 -0.62 -24.24 9.04
CA SER A 348 -1.18 -23.01 8.45
C SER A 348 -1.32 -23.11 6.94
N TRP A 349 -2.41 -22.58 6.38
CA TRP A 349 -2.61 -22.41 4.95
C TRP A 349 -2.18 -21.02 4.52
N VAL A 350 -1.12 -20.92 3.71
CA VAL A 350 -0.62 -19.64 3.19
C VAL A 350 -1.12 -19.50 1.75
N THR A 351 -1.75 -18.37 1.41
CA THR A 351 -2.25 -18.11 0.05
C THR A 351 -2.13 -16.63 -0.34
N PRO A 352 -1.63 -16.31 -1.55
CA PRO A 352 -0.78 -17.16 -2.40
C PRO A 352 0.53 -17.52 -1.65
N ALA A 353 1.18 -18.61 -2.04
CA ALA A 353 2.36 -19.11 -1.32
C ALA A 353 3.62 -19.14 -2.19
N PHE A 354 4.67 -18.45 -1.74
CA PHE A 354 6.03 -18.52 -2.30
C PHE A 354 6.98 -19.03 -1.22
N GLN A 355 7.20 -20.35 -1.24
CA GLN A 355 7.87 -21.07 -0.17
C GLN A 355 9.35 -21.32 -0.50
N LEU A 356 10.25 -20.94 0.41
CA LEU A 356 11.66 -21.32 0.37
C LEU A 356 11.97 -22.31 1.50
N HIS A 357 12.53 -23.47 1.15
CA HIS A 357 12.86 -24.50 2.15
C HIS A 357 14.11 -24.11 2.93
N LYS A 358 14.04 -24.15 4.27
CA LYS A 358 15.20 -23.85 5.14
C LYS A 358 16.38 -24.78 4.90
N SER A 359 16.15 -26.00 4.42
CA SER A 359 17.21 -26.94 4.06
C SER A 359 18.03 -26.52 2.82
N ARG A 360 17.52 -25.58 2.01
CA ARG A 360 18.10 -25.10 0.74
C ARG A 360 18.66 -23.68 0.82
N VAL A 361 18.45 -22.99 1.94
CA VAL A 361 18.96 -21.64 2.18
C VAL A 361 19.76 -21.58 3.47
N ASP A 362 20.74 -20.69 3.54
CA ASP A 362 21.45 -20.37 4.78
C ASP A 362 21.06 -18.96 5.24
N ILE A 363 21.04 -18.75 6.55
CA ILE A 363 20.72 -17.47 7.18
C ILE A 363 22.04 -16.79 7.55
N SER A 364 22.20 -15.53 7.14
CA SER A 364 23.32 -14.67 7.50
C SER A 364 22.82 -13.29 7.84
N THR A 365 23.53 -12.54 8.67
CA THR A 365 23.28 -11.11 8.86
C THR A 365 23.89 -10.31 7.70
N VAL A 366 23.19 -9.28 7.23
CA VAL A 366 23.71 -8.25 6.31
C VAL A 366 24.06 -7.00 7.08
#